data_AF-A0A258B6N0-F1
#
_entry.id   AF-A0A258B6N0-F1
#
_cell.length_a   1.000
_cell.length_b   1.000
_cell.length_c   1.000
_cell.angle_alpha   90.00
_cell.angle_beta   90.00
_cell.angle_gamma   90.00
#
_symmetry.space_group_name_H-M   'P 1'
#
loop_
_entity.id
_entity.type
_entity.pdbx_description
1 polymer ?
#
loop_
_entity_poly.entity_id
_entity_poly.type
_entity_poly.pdbx_seq_one_letter_code
_entity_poly.pdbx_strand_id
1 'polypeptide(L)'
;MSTAKSSCYIRFLNLIDALDRMNPGKKLDSVEESLLDKIILSFHENQSILVGDLISLSELGSQATLHGRLKNLSALGYIKMAANQDGRKKEVVPSKMALKRYEELSKCLEKALKVT
;
A
#
# COMPACT_ATOMS: atom_id res chain seq x y z
N MET A 1 -24.44 11.94 28.20
CA MET A 1 -23.48 11.22 27.35
C MET A 1 -22.39 12.20 26.96
N SER A 2 -21.16 11.98 27.45
CA SER A 2 -20.04 12.90 27.18
C SER A 2 -19.75 12.90 25.68
N THR A 3 -19.92 14.06 25.03
CA THR A 3 -19.41 14.31 23.68
C THR A 3 -17.88 14.37 23.75
N ALA A 4 -17.25 13.22 23.94
CA ALA A 4 -15.82 13.10 23.78
C ALA A 4 -15.51 13.49 22.33
N LYS A 5 -14.71 14.55 22.13
CA LYS A 5 -14.19 14.90 20.80
C LYS A 5 -13.61 13.61 20.23
N SER A 6 -14.24 13.08 19.18
CA SER A 6 -13.77 11.85 18.55
C SER A 6 -12.31 12.07 18.15
N SER A 7 -11.42 11.20 18.65
CA SER A 7 -9.98 11.31 18.40
C SER A 7 -9.75 11.45 16.90
N CYS A 8 -8.77 12.29 16.51
CA CYS A 8 -8.41 12.46 15.11
C CYS A 8 -8.15 11.11 14.42
N TYR A 9 -7.59 10.14 15.16
CA TYR A 9 -7.36 8.80 14.67
C TYR A 9 -8.66 8.03 14.37
N ILE A 10 -9.68 8.13 15.22
CA ILE A 10 -10.99 7.47 14.97
C ILE A 10 -11.66 8.07 13.73
N ARG A 11 -11.56 9.39 13.54
CA ARG A 11 -12.06 10.05 12.33
C ARG A 11 -11.32 9.57 11.08
N PHE A 12 -10.00 9.41 11.17
CA PHE A 12 -9.19 8.89 10.08
C PHE A 12 -9.62 7.47 9.69
N LEU A 13 -9.80 6.57 10.66
CA LEU A 13 -10.27 5.20 10.40
C LEU A 13 -11.64 5.19 9.71
N ASN A 14 -12.58 6.03 10.14
CA ASN A 14 -13.89 6.14 9.49
C ASN A 14 -13.80 6.65 8.04
N LEU A 15 -12.87 7.56 7.75
CA LEU A 15 -12.64 8.08 6.40
C LEU A 15 -12.03 7.03 5.48
N ILE A 16 -11.10 6.20 5.99
CA ILE A 16 -10.54 5.07 5.23
C ILE A 16 -11.62 4.02 4.93
N ASP A 17 -12.42 3.64 5.94
CA ASP A 17 -13.51 2.67 5.73
C ASP A 17 -14.51 3.16 4.67
N ALA A 18 -14.86 4.45 4.72
CA ALA A 18 -15.71 5.06 3.69
C ALA A 18 -15.07 5.03 2.29
N LEU A 19 -13.75 5.27 2.20
CA LEU A 19 -13.01 5.22 0.94
C LEU A 19 -12.97 3.79 0.35
N ASP A 20 -12.74 2.78 1.18
CA ASP A 20 -12.73 1.39 0.74
C ASP A 20 -14.14 0.91 0.33
N ARG A 21 -15.21 1.37 1.01
CA ARG A 21 -16.60 1.11 0.59
C ARG A 21 -16.95 1.71 -0.77
N MET A 22 -16.34 2.83 -1.15
CA MET A 22 -16.53 3.42 -2.48
C MET A 22 -15.83 2.62 -3.58
N ASN A 23 -14.83 1.80 -3.24
CA ASN A 23 -14.04 1.00 -4.19
C ASN A 23 -13.92 -0.48 -3.75
N PRO A 24 -15.04 -1.22 -3.61
CA PRO A 24 -15.02 -2.57 -3.03
C PRO A 24 -14.20 -3.58 -3.84
N GLY A 25 -14.10 -3.39 -5.16
CA GLY A 25 -13.30 -4.26 -6.05
C GLY A 25 -11.78 -4.04 -5.97
N LYS A 26 -11.31 -3.13 -5.12
CA LYS A 26 -9.89 -2.78 -4.97
C LYS A 26 -9.35 -3.00 -3.56
N LYS A 27 -10.10 -3.69 -2.71
CA LYS A 27 -9.70 -3.98 -1.34
C LYS A 27 -8.47 -4.89 -1.35
N LEU A 28 -7.40 -4.41 -0.76
CA LEU A 28 -6.18 -5.17 -0.54
C LEU A 28 -6.32 -5.96 0.76
N ASP A 29 -5.72 -7.15 0.81
CA ASP A 29 -5.53 -7.82 2.09
C ASP A 29 -4.38 -7.21 2.90
N SER A 30 -4.28 -7.55 4.18
CA SER A 30 -3.29 -6.95 5.08
C SER A 30 -1.83 -7.20 4.65
N VAL A 31 -1.56 -8.31 3.96
CA VAL A 31 -0.21 -8.65 3.46
C VAL A 31 0.09 -7.82 2.21
N GLU A 32 -0.89 -7.67 1.33
CA GLU A 32 -0.81 -6.84 0.14
C GLU A 32 -0.64 -5.36 0.49
N GLU A 33 -1.35 -4.87 1.51
CA GLU A 33 -1.16 -3.51 2.04
C GLU A 33 0.26 -3.34 2.59
N SER A 34 0.73 -4.27 3.43
CA SER A 34 2.08 -4.21 4.00
C SER A 34 3.18 -4.27 2.93
N LEU A 35 3.00 -5.09 1.90
CA LEU A 35 3.91 -5.15 0.74
C LEU A 35 3.89 -3.83 -0.03
N LEU A 36 2.71 -3.27 -0.28
CA LEU A 36 2.56 -2.02 -1.01
C LEU A 36 3.17 -0.84 -0.24
N ASP A 37 2.97 -0.78 1.08
CA ASP A 37 3.58 0.19 1.98
C ASP A 37 5.11 0.15 1.85
N LYS A 38 5.71 -1.04 1.92
CA LYS A 38 7.16 -1.21 1.79
C LYS A 38 7.68 -0.73 0.43
N ILE A 39 6.97 -1.04 -0.65
CA ILE A 39 7.33 -0.62 -2.01
C ILE A 39 7.26 0.90 -2.14
N ILE A 40 6.20 1.52 -1.62
CA ILE A 40 5.99 2.98 -1.67
C ILE A 40 7.05 3.71 -0.84
N LEU A 41 7.35 3.23 0.37
CA LEU A 41 8.41 3.79 1.20
C LEU A 41 9.77 3.72 0.49
N SER A 42 10.14 2.55 -0.05
CA SER A 42 11.39 2.38 -0.80
C SER A 42 11.45 3.29 -2.03
N PHE A 43 10.33 3.43 -2.74
CA PHE A 43 10.23 4.34 -3.88
C PHE A 43 10.42 5.80 -3.50
N HIS A 44 9.83 6.26 -2.37
CA HIS A 44 10.04 7.62 -1.86
C HIS A 44 11.48 7.86 -1.39
N GLU A 45 12.16 6.82 -0.92
CA GLU A 45 13.60 6.87 -0.56
C GLU A 45 14.53 6.75 -1.78
N ASN A 46 14.00 6.69 -3.01
CA ASN A 46 14.75 6.41 -4.25
C ASN A 46 15.55 5.11 -4.19
N GLN A 47 15.08 4.12 -3.43
CA GLN A 47 15.66 2.79 -3.35
C GLN A 47 14.95 1.84 -4.34
N SER A 48 15.73 1.19 -5.19
CA SER A 48 15.24 0.07 -6.00
C SER A 48 14.95 -1.13 -5.10
N ILE A 49 13.73 -1.65 -5.15
CA ILE A 49 13.36 -2.87 -4.43
C ILE A 49 13.15 -4.02 -5.40
N LEU A 50 13.73 -5.19 -5.07
CA LEU A 50 13.62 -6.38 -5.90
C LEU A 50 12.50 -7.28 -5.40
N VAL A 51 11.96 -8.10 -6.30
CA VAL A 51 11.07 -9.21 -5.91
C VAL A 51 11.75 -10.09 -4.85
N GLY A 52 13.05 -10.33 -4.99
CA GLY A 52 13.85 -11.12 -4.05
C GLY A 52 13.87 -10.55 -2.62
N ASP A 53 13.92 -9.23 -2.49
CA ASP A 53 13.95 -8.56 -1.18
C ASP A 53 12.57 -8.66 -0.52
N LEU A 54 11.50 -8.49 -1.31
CA LEU A 54 10.12 -8.57 -0.84
C LEU A 54 9.72 -9.99 -0.42
N ILE A 55 10.11 -11.02 -1.17
CA ILE A 55 9.82 -12.41 -0.80
C ILE A 55 10.65 -12.89 0.40
N SER A 56 11.78 -12.25 0.68
CA SER A 56 12.61 -12.55 1.84
C SER A 56 12.04 -12.00 3.15
N LEU A 57 10.97 -11.19 3.10
CA LEU A 57 10.28 -10.64 4.27
C LEU A 57 9.44 -11.72 4.97
N SER A 58 10.09 -12.66 5.65
CA SER A 58 9.42 -13.76 6.35
C SER A 58 8.41 -13.31 7.41
N GLU A 59 8.52 -12.07 7.90
CA GLU A 59 7.55 -11.45 8.82
C GLU A 59 6.16 -11.26 8.19
N LEU A 60 6.09 -11.08 6.87
CA LEU A 60 4.84 -10.90 6.13
C LEU A 60 4.23 -12.24 5.67
N GLY A 61 5.00 -13.32 5.66
CA GLY A 61 4.54 -14.65 5.29
C GLY A 61 5.61 -15.51 4.61
N SER A 62 5.21 -16.70 4.14
CA SER A 62 6.10 -17.58 3.38
C SER A 62 6.40 -17.01 1.98
N GLN A 63 7.56 -17.39 1.41
CA GLN A 63 7.97 -16.94 0.07
C GLN A 63 6.91 -17.19 -1.00
N ALA A 64 6.24 -18.36 -0.96
CA ALA A 64 5.18 -18.71 -1.89
C ALA A 64 3.96 -17.79 -1.76
N THR A 65 3.56 -17.47 -0.52
CA THR A 65 2.47 -16.53 -0.24
C THR A 65 2.80 -15.14 -0.75
N LEU A 66 3.99 -14.61 -0.42
CA LEU A 66 4.41 -13.26 -0.82
C LEU A 66 4.52 -13.13 -2.33
N HIS A 67 5.06 -14.15 -3.01
CA HIS A 67 5.10 -14.17 -4.46
C HIS A 67 3.69 -14.18 -5.08
N GLY A 68 2.75 -14.91 -4.48
CA GLY A 68 1.33 -14.89 -4.86
C GLY A 68 0.69 -13.50 -4.69
N ARG A 69 0.95 -12.83 -3.56
CA ARG A 69 0.44 -11.48 -3.27
C ARG A 69 1.05 -10.40 -4.16
N LEU A 70 2.35 -10.47 -4.45
CA LEU A 70 2.98 -9.59 -5.44
C LEU A 70 2.36 -9.75 -6.82
N LYS A 71 2.12 -11.00 -7.25
CA LYS A 71 1.42 -11.24 -8.51
C LYS A 71 0.01 -10.64 -8.49
N ASN A 72 -0.71 -10.74 -7.37
CA ASN A 72 -2.04 -10.14 -7.24
C ASN A 72 -1.98 -8.60 -7.28
N LEU A 73 -1.07 -7.96 -6.54
CA LEU A 73 -0.83 -6.52 -6.59
C LEU A 73 -0.50 -6.04 -8.01
N SER A 74 0.25 -6.84 -8.77
CA SER A 74 0.54 -6.54 -10.17
C SER A 74 -0.71 -6.70 -11.05
N ALA A 75 -1.54 -7.71 -10.82
CA ALA A 75 -2.78 -7.95 -11.56
C ALA A 75 -3.84 -6.87 -11.27
N LEU A 76 -3.92 -6.41 -10.02
CA LEU A 76 -4.74 -5.27 -9.60
C LEU A 76 -4.23 -3.94 -10.18
N GLY A 77 -2.98 -3.90 -10.67
CA GLY A 77 -2.37 -2.73 -11.29
C GLY A 77 -1.73 -1.76 -10.31
N TYR A 78 -1.52 -2.15 -9.05
CA TYR A 78 -0.85 -1.32 -8.04
C TYR A 78 0.66 -1.27 -8.24
N ILE A 79 1.26 -2.35 -8.74
CA ILE A 79 2.71 -2.43 -8.94
C ILE A 79 3.03 -2.83 -10.39
N LYS A 80 4.23 -2.49 -10.83
CA LYS A 80 4.83 -3.00 -12.06
C LYS A 80 6.11 -3.74 -11.71
N MET A 81 6.27 -4.92 -12.28
CA MET A 81 7.52 -5.65 -12.19
C MET A 81 8.27 -5.49 -13.52
N ALA A 82 9.44 -4.85 -13.48
CA ALA A 82 10.29 -4.67 -14.66
C ALA A 82 11.56 -5.51 -14.51
N ALA A 83 12.06 -6.05 -15.61
CA ALA A 83 13.42 -6.57 -15.62
C ALA A 83 14.38 -5.38 -15.56
N ASN A 84 15.31 -5.40 -14.62
CA ASN A 84 16.36 -4.38 -14.56
C ASN A 84 17.28 -4.48 -15.80
N GLN A 85 18.09 -3.44 -16.08
CA GLN A 85 19.00 -3.39 -17.24
C GLN A 85 19.92 -4.61 -17.35
N ASP A 86 20.26 -5.25 -16.23
CA ASP A 86 21.07 -6.47 -16.14
C ASP A 86 20.30 -7.79 -16.42
N GLY A 87 19.01 -7.72 -16.77
CA GLY A 87 18.18 -8.86 -17.19
C GLY A 87 17.91 -9.94 -16.12
N ARG A 88 18.58 -9.88 -14.97
CA ARG A 88 18.57 -10.94 -13.95
C ARG A 88 17.71 -10.67 -12.73
N LYS A 89 17.33 -9.41 -12.46
CA LYS A 89 16.59 -9.03 -11.25
C LYS A 89 15.30 -8.33 -11.61
N LYS A 90 14.17 -8.86 -11.14
CA LYS A 90 12.85 -8.23 -11.28
C LYS A 90 12.74 -7.14 -10.23
N GLU A 91 12.85 -5.89 -10.68
CA GLU A 91 12.56 -4.72 -9.87
C GLU A 91 11.06 -4.52 -9.76
N VAL A 92 10.61 -4.03 -8.61
CA VAL A 92 9.21 -3.72 -8.35
C VAL A 92 9.09 -2.22 -8.14
N VAL A 93 8.23 -1.58 -8.95
CA VAL A 93 7.95 -0.14 -8.84
C VAL A 93 6.45 0.08 -8.64
N PRO A 94 6.05 1.06 -7.81
CA PRO A 94 4.65 1.40 -7.65
C PRO A 94 4.10 2.01 -8.94
N SER A 95 2.83 1.74 -9.23
CA SER A 95 2.13 2.35 -10.34
C SER A 95 1.53 3.70 -9.95
N LYS A 96 1.06 4.47 -10.94
CA LYS A 96 0.28 5.69 -10.70
C LYS A 96 -0.97 5.43 -9.84
N MET A 97 -1.55 4.23 -9.92
CA MET A 97 -2.71 3.87 -9.13
C MET A 97 -2.36 3.67 -7.66
N ALA A 98 -1.21 3.06 -7.37
CA ALA A 98 -0.71 2.97 -6.00
C ALA A 98 -0.47 4.36 -5.42
N LEU A 99 0.29 5.22 -6.12
CA LEU A 99 0.54 6.59 -5.68
C LEU A 99 -0.76 7.36 -5.39
N LYS A 100 -1.75 7.24 -6.28
CA LYS A 100 -3.08 7.85 -6.07
C LYS A 100 -3.77 7.36 -4.81
N ARG A 101 -3.69 6.06 -4.46
CA ARG A 101 -4.26 5.54 -3.20
C ARG A 101 -3.62 6.23 -2.00
N TYR A 102 -2.30 6.40 -1.96
CA TYR A 102 -1.62 7.07 -0.85
C TYR A 102 -1.91 8.57 -0.80
N GLU A 103 -2.11 9.23 -1.94
CA GLU A 103 -2.61 10.62 -1.96
C GLU A 103 -4.03 10.72 -1.37
N GLU A 104 -4.91 9.77 -1.66
CA GLU A 104 -6.26 9.74 -1.08
C GLU A 104 -6.22 9.47 0.43
N LEU A 105 -5.36 8.55 0.88
CA LEU A 105 -5.10 8.32 2.31
C LEU A 105 -4.57 9.59 3.00
N SER A 106 -3.64 10.30 2.36
CA SER A 106 -3.11 11.58 2.85
C SER A 106 -4.22 12.62 2.99
N LYS A 107 -5.12 12.74 2.00
CA LYS A 107 -6.30 13.62 2.08
C LYS A 107 -7.24 13.24 3.23
N CYS A 108 -7.43 11.94 3.47
CA CYS A 108 -8.21 11.46 4.62
C CYS A 108 -7.55 11.85 5.94
N LEU A 109 -6.22 11.74 6.04
CA LEU A 109 -5.46 12.17 7.21
C LEU A 109 -5.59 13.68 7.45
N GLU A 110 -5.40 14.50 6.42
CA GLU A 110 -5.57 15.96 6.53
C GLU A 110 -6.99 16.33 6.98
N LYS A 111 -8.03 15.71 6.42
CA LYS A 111 -9.43 15.94 6.82
C LYS A 111 -9.66 15.54 8.28
N ALA A 112 -9.07 14.44 8.72
CA ALA A 112 -9.15 14.00 10.10
C ALA A 112 -8.45 14.95 11.08
N LEU A 113 -7.42 15.67 10.63
CA LEU A 113 -6.66 16.67 11.39
C LEU A 113 -7.29 18.07 11.35
N LYS A 114 -7.93 18.48 10.24
CA LYS A 114 -8.54 19.81 10.00
C LYS A 114 -9.82 20.10 10.81
N VAL A 115 -9.88 19.65 12.06
CA VAL A 115 -10.97 20.03 12.98
C VAL A 115 -10.50 21.17 13.87
N THR A 116 -10.71 22.39 13.36
CA THR A 116 -10.99 23.57 14.18
C THR A 116 -12.48 23.85 14.06
#